data_AF-A0AAD7P6Y5-F1
#
_entry.id   AF-A0AAD7P6Y5-F1
#
_cell.length_a   1.000
_cell.length_b   1.000
_cell.length_c   1.000
_cell.angle_alpha   90.00
_cell.angle_beta   90.00
_cell.angle_gamma   90.00
#
_symmetry.space_group_name_H-M   'P 1'
#
loop_
_entity.id
_entity.type
_entity.pdbx_description
1 polymer ?
#
loop_
_entity_poly.entity_id
_entity_poly.type
_entity_poly.pdbx_seq_one_letter_code
_entity_poly.pdbx_strand_id
1 'polypeptide(L)' 'MAFMDSLPPGERVILVAGSYGGVAMSAAMERFPGKVKVAVFVASFMPGPHLSYPAIIDEHNGRTGSFMDTLFFR' A
#
# COMPACT_ATOMS: atom_id res chain seq x y z
N MET A 1 -8.02 -2.01 -10.97
CA MET A 1 -6.56 -2.25 -11.09
C MET A 1 -6.23 -2.67 -12.52
N ALA A 2 -6.59 -1.83 -13.50
CA ALA A 2 -6.58 -2.22 -14.92
C ALA A 2 -5.20 -2.69 -15.41
N PHE A 3 -4.12 -2.07 -14.92
CA PHE A 3 -2.75 -2.46 -15.26
C PHE A 3 -2.40 -3.90 -14.83
N MET A 4 -2.72 -4.26 -13.57
CA MET A 4 -2.44 -5.61 -13.07
C MET A 4 -3.29 -6.66 -13.81
N ASP A 5 -4.52 -6.31 -14.15
CA ASP A 5 -5.42 -7.16 -14.93
C ASP A 5 -4.88 -7.39 -16.36
N SER A 6 -4.31 -6.36 -16.99
CA SER A 6 -3.79 -6.43 -18.38
C SER A 6 -2.50 -7.23 -18.56
N LEU A 7 -1.82 -7.61 -17.48
CA LEU A 7 -0.58 -8.40 -17.59
C LEU A 7 -0.85 -9.78 -18.23
N PRO A 8 -0.09 -10.16 -19.28
CA PRO A 8 -0.14 -11.48 -19.90
C PRO A 8 0.05 -12.64 -18.90
N PRO A 9 -0.44 -13.85 -19.23
CA PRO A 9 -0.21 -15.04 -18.40
C PRO A 9 1.29 -15.28 -18.15
N GLY A 10 1.67 -15.46 -16.88
CA GLY A 10 3.05 -15.71 -16.46
C GLY A 10 3.93 -14.47 -16.30
N GLU A 11 3.49 -13.29 -16.76
CA GLU A 11 4.23 -12.05 -16.55
C GLU A 11 4.14 -11.59 -15.10
N ARG A 12 5.26 -11.11 -14.55
CA ARG A 12 5.35 -10.58 -13.19
C ARG A 12 6.06 -9.25 -13.19
N VAL A 13 5.59 -8.34 -12.34
CA VAL A 13 6.13 -6.97 -12.20
C VAL A 13 6.86 -6.77 -10.88
N ILE A 14 7.73 -5.77 -10.85
CA ILE A 14 8.25 -5.18 -9.61
C ILE A 14 7.38 -3.96 -9.32
N LEU A 15 6.72 -3.96 -8.16
CA LEU A 15 5.96 -2.81 -7.70
C LEU A 15 6.85 -1.95 -6.80
N VAL A 16 6.82 -0.63 -7.00
CA VAL A 16 7.55 0.33 -6.18
C VAL A 16 6.57 1.41 -5.76
N ALA A 17 6.48 1.68 -4.46
CA ALA A 17 5.56 2.67 -3.93
C ALA A 17 6.23 3.58 -2.90
N GLY A 18 5.85 4.86 -2.93
CA GLY A 18 6.26 5.88 -1.98
C GLY A 18 5.10 6.45 -1.19
N SER A 19 5.33 6.86 0.07
CA SER A 19 4.33 7.50 0.94
C SER A 19 3.03 6.69 1.04
N TYR A 20 1.87 7.26 0.70
CA TYR A 20 0.57 6.57 0.68
C TYR A 20 0.45 5.46 -0.37
N GLY A 21 1.32 5.43 -1.39
CA GLY A 21 1.25 4.46 -2.48
C GLY A 21 1.33 3.00 -2.01
N GLY A 22 1.99 2.74 -0.88
CA GLY A 22 2.14 1.41 -0.32
C GLY A 22 0.82 0.79 0.13
N VAL A 23 -0.21 1.59 0.44
CA VAL A 23 -1.57 1.11 0.73
C VAL A 23 -2.18 0.48 -0.52
N ALA A 24 -2.16 1.21 -1.64
CA ALA A 24 -2.67 0.71 -2.92
C ALA A 24 -1.84 -0.49 -3.43
N MET A 25 -0.52 -0.45 -3.23
CA MET A 25 0.38 -1.55 -3.58
C MET A 25 0.09 -2.81 -2.77
N SER A 26 -0.17 -2.69 -1.46
CA SER A 26 -0.52 -3.84 -0.60
C SER A 26 -1.83 -4.49 -1.05
N ALA A 27 -2.82 -3.69 -1.47
CA ALA A 27 -4.05 -4.22 -2.08
C ALA A 27 -3.79 -4.92 -3.43
N ALA A 28 -2.82 -4.45 -4.22
CA ALA A 28 -2.42 -5.10 -5.47
C ALA A 28 -1.74 -6.45 -5.20
N MET A 29 -0.90 -6.51 -4.18
CA MET A 29 -0.22 -7.74 -3.75
C MET A 29 -1.21 -8.81 -3.29
N GLU A 30 -2.22 -8.43 -2.52
CA GLU A 30 -3.28 -9.34 -2.05
C GLU A 30 -4.12 -9.88 -3.21
N ARG A 31 -4.48 -9.01 -4.16
CA ARG A 31 -5.36 -9.38 -5.29
C ARG A 31 -4.64 -10.13 -6.40
N PHE A 32 -3.35 -9.87 -6.59
CA PHE A 32 -2.55 -10.43 -7.69
C PHE A 32 -1.21 -11.03 -7.24
N PRO A 33 -1.19 -11.93 -6.24
CA PRO A 33 0.06 -12.44 -5.66
C PRO A 33 0.95 -13.15 -6.71
N GLY A 34 0.34 -13.81 -7.71
CA GLY A 34 1.06 -14.47 -8.79
C GLY A 34 1.67 -13.53 -9.85
N LYS A 35 1.26 -12.25 -9.88
CA LYS A 35 1.72 -11.24 -10.84
C LYS A 35 2.76 -10.27 -10.24
N VAL A 36 3.05 -10.37 -8.94
CA VAL A 36 4.06 -9.55 -8.27
C VAL A 36 5.30 -10.40 -8.01
N LYS A 37 6.44 -10.00 -8.59
CA LYS A 37 7.72 -10.67 -8.33
C LYS A 37 8.34 -10.21 -7.01
N VAL A 38 8.36 -8.89 -6.82
CA VAL A 38 8.87 -8.19 -5.63
C VAL A 38 8.07 -6.90 -5.47
N ALA A 39 7.83 -6.48 -4.22
CA ALA A 39 7.29 -5.18 -3.88
C ALA A 39 8.32 -4.39 -3.07
N VAL A 40 8.54 -3.12 -3.42
CA VAL A 40 9.52 -2.22 -2.79
C VAL A 40 8.78 -1.02 -2.20
N PHE A 41 8.85 -0.88 -0.87
CA PHE A 41 8.26 0.23 -0.14
C PHE A 41 9.35 1.28 0.14
N VAL A 42 9.23 2.47 -0.45
CA VAL A 42 10.19 3.57 -0.33
C VAL A 42 9.58 4.66 0.54
N ALA A 43 9.94 4.72 1.84
CA ALA A 43 9.32 5.65 2.80
C ALA A 43 7.78 5.64 2.68
N SER A 44 7.20 4.44 2.70
CA SER A 44 5.81 4.20 2.34
C SER A 44 5.08 3.41 3.41
N PHE A 45 3.75 3.57 3.50
CA PHE A 45 2.91 2.79 4.40
C PHE A 45 2.80 1.34 3.93
N MET A 46 3.06 0.40 4.84
CA MET A 46 3.10 -1.03 4.54
C MET A 46 2.08 -1.79 5.41
N PRO A 47 0.78 -1.71 5.11
CA PRO A 47 -0.23 -2.52 5.79
C PRO A 47 -0.01 -4.01 5.48
N GLY A 48 -0.38 -4.85 6.43
CA GLY A 48 -0.24 -6.30 6.32
C GLY A 48 -1.19 -7.05 7.24
N PRO A 49 -1.14 -8.40 7.24
CA PRO A 49 -2.10 -9.24 7.98
C PRO A 49 -2.17 -8.97 9.49
N HIS A 50 -1.07 -8.47 10.06
CA HIS A 50 -0.97 -8.14 11.49
C HIS A 50 -0.76 -6.65 11.76
N LEU A 51 -0.79 -5.82 10.71
CA LEU A 51 -0.58 -4.38 10.80
C LEU A 51 -1.63 -3.67 9.95
N SER A 52 -2.74 -3.30 10.59
CA SER A 52 -3.87 -2.67 9.91
C SER A 52 -3.54 -1.25 9.45
N TYR A 53 -4.19 -0.80 8.38
CA TYR A 53 -4.04 0.58 7.89
C TYR A 53 -4.39 1.64 8.95
N PRO A 54 -5.48 1.51 9.74
CA PRO A 54 -5.76 2.44 10.84
C PRO A 54 -4.62 2.53 11.85
N ALA A 55 -4.03 1.39 12.26
CA ALA A 55 -2.90 1.38 13.19
C ALA A 55 -1.66 2.12 12.65
N ILE A 56 -1.39 2.01 11.34
CA ILE A 56 -0.30 2.76 10.70
C ILE A 56 -0.56 4.27 10.73
N ILE A 57 -1.79 4.69 10.39
CA ILE A 57 -2.15 6.11 10.34
C ILE A 57 -2.18 6.73 11.74
N ASP A 58 -2.70 6.02 12.73
CA ASP A 58 -2.70 6.47 14.12
C ASP A 58 -1.27 6.68 14.63
N GLU A 59 -0.37 5.73 14.39
CA GLU A 59 1.05 5.86 14.75
C GLU A 59 1.74 7.00 13.98
N HIS A 60 1.48 7.13 12.68
CA HIS A 60 2.05 8.19 11.86
C HIS A 60 1.64 9.57 12.38
N ASN A 61 0.33 9.80 12.56
CA ASN A 61 -0.22 11.04 13.08
C ASN A 61 0.26 11.34 14.51
N GLY A 62 0.44 10.31 15.35
CA GLY A 62 1.02 10.46 16.68
C GLY A 62 2.46 10.98 16.66
N ARG A 63 3.23 10.67 15.60
CA ARG A 63 4.64 11.09 15.44
C ARG A 63 4.79 12.43 14.73
N THR A 64 3.96 12.71 13.73
CA THR A 64 4.14 13.88 12.85
C THR A 64 3.11 14.99 13.07
N GLY A 65 2.17 14.77 13.99
CA GLY A 65 0.96 15.59 14.11
C GLY A 65 -0.12 15.10 13.13
N SER A 66 -1.38 15.34 13.48
CA SER A 66 -2.48 15.09 12.54
C SER A 66 -2.46 16.14 11.44
N PHE A 67 -3.14 15.85 10.34
CA PHE A 67 -3.46 16.84 9.31
C PHE A 67 -4.46 17.92 9.78
N MET A 68 -4.57 18.13 11.11
CA MET A 68 -5.36 19.11 11.85
C MET A 68 -6.83 19.21 11.41
N ASP A 69 -7.07 19.90 10.30
CA ASP A 69 -8.33 20.20 9.64
C ASP A 69 -8.82 19.09 8.70
N THR A 70 -7.97 18.13 8.33
CA THR A 70 -8.39 17.01 7.47
C THR A 70 -9.08 15.92 8.28
N LEU A 71 -10.41 15.86 8.18
CA LEU A 71 -11.22 14.81 8.79
C LEU A 71 -11.27 13.58 7.88
N PHE A 72 -10.53 12.53 8.23
CA PHE A 72 -10.78 11.20 7.68
C PHE A 72 -11.87 10.54 8.51
N PHE A 73 -12.94 10.06 7.86
CA PHE A 73 -14.08 9.42 8.53
C PHE A 73 -13.57 8.33 9.48
N ARG A 74 -13.88 8.50 10.77
CA ARG A 74 -13.53 7.59 11.86
C ARG A 74 -14.70 6.68 12.18
#